data_AF-A0A0F8ZTY5-F1
#
_entry.id   AF-A0A0F8ZTY5-F1
#
_cell.length_a   1.000
_cell.length_b   1.000
_cell.length_c   1.000
_cell.angle_alpha   90.00
_cell.angle_beta   90.00
_cell.angle_gamma   90.00
#
_symmetry.space_group_name_H-M   'P 1'
#
loop_
_entity.id
_entity.type
_entity.pdbx_description
1 polymer ?
#
loop_
_entity_poly.entity_id
_entity_poly.type
_entity_poly.pdbx_seq_one_letter_code
_entity_poly.pdbx_strand_id
1 'polypeptide(L)'
;NNHIHHFGRLQRTYAAGIHLSGVGNRVANNLIHDAPHSAVLYSGNEHVLELNEIHHVAQETSDVGAFYTGRDWTTQGNLLRWNYIHDLGAMGAVGTMGIYLDDCDSGDSLVGNVFYRAGRATFIGGGRDNLVENNIMVECDAAVHLDARGTSRIRLDAAPGDSWNLLAKAERLDYRKPPWSKRYPKLASIMDEEPLLPLGNIVRRNVAYGCKGWLSAHGMDKYLDRVEFSDNLKTDDDPGFVDAAKQDFRLREDSTVLQLPGWEKIPVERIGLYKDEYRTD
;
A
#
# COMPACT_ATOMS: atom_id res chain seq x y z
N ASN A 1 14.85 9.00 9.83
CA ASN A 1 16.32 8.73 9.73
C ASN A 1 16.78 7.66 10.72
N ASN A 2 15.96 6.62 10.94
CA ASN A 2 16.25 5.56 11.90
C ASN A 2 16.63 4.28 11.17
N HIS A 3 17.53 3.51 11.78
CA HIS A 3 17.90 2.18 11.33
C HIS A 3 17.29 1.16 12.30
N ILE A 4 16.28 0.42 11.84
CA ILE A 4 15.47 -0.47 12.68
C ILE A 4 15.60 -1.88 12.13
N HIS A 5 16.28 -2.76 12.87
CA HIS A 5 16.58 -4.09 12.34
C HIS A 5 16.52 -5.20 13.40
N HIS A 6 16.34 -6.44 12.94
CA HIS A 6 16.37 -7.64 13.80
C HIS A 6 15.38 -7.58 14.97
N PHE A 7 14.18 -7.06 14.71
CA PHE A 7 13.09 -6.97 15.68
C PHE A 7 12.16 -8.19 15.62
N GLY A 8 11.15 -8.24 16.49
CA GLY A 8 10.24 -9.39 16.58
C GLY A 8 10.91 -10.68 17.09
N ARG A 9 11.92 -10.57 17.96
CA ARG A 9 12.72 -11.73 18.44
C ARG A 9 11.94 -12.70 19.35
N LEU A 10 10.99 -12.20 20.13
CA LEU A 10 10.18 -13.00 21.06
C LEU A 10 8.77 -13.20 20.50
N GLN A 11 8.07 -12.09 20.25
CA GLN A 11 6.80 -12.09 19.54
C GLN A 11 7.08 -11.96 18.04
N ARG A 12 6.86 -13.05 17.28
CA ARG A 12 7.17 -13.09 15.83
C ARG A 12 6.14 -12.32 14.98
N THR A 13 4.87 -12.30 15.39
CA THR A 13 3.78 -11.68 14.63
C THR A 13 3.27 -10.40 15.29
N TYR A 14 2.82 -9.44 14.49
CA TYR A 14 2.31 -8.13 14.92
C TYR A 14 3.23 -7.30 15.85
N ALA A 15 4.51 -7.66 15.96
CA ALA A 15 5.52 -6.90 16.67
C ALA A 15 6.37 -6.09 15.66
N ALA A 16 5.70 -5.22 14.91
CA ALA A 16 6.33 -4.38 13.89
C ALA A 16 7.38 -3.42 14.47
N GLY A 17 8.34 -3.01 13.63
CA GLY A 17 9.37 -2.04 14.00
C GLY A 17 8.80 -0.66 14.30
N ILE A 18 7.69 -0.30 13.63
CA ILE A 18 6.92 0.91 13.92
C ILE A 18 5.44 0.54 14.02
N HIS A 19 4.79 1.03 15.08
CA HIS A 19 3.34 1.03 15.24
C HIS A 19 2.83 2.47 15.22
N LEU A 20 1.85 2.74 14.37
CA LEU A 20 1.31 4.07 14.13
C LEU A 20 -0.20 4.08 14.39
N SER A 21 -0.67 5.09 15.15
CA SER A 21 -2.09 5.36 15.33
C SER A 21 -2.33 6.85 15.54
N GLY A 22 -3.55 7.33 15.27
CA GLY A 22 -3.96 8.72 15.48
C GLY A 22 -4.13 9.49 14.17
N VAL A 23 -3.72 10.76 14.15
CA VAL A 23 -3.88 11.63 12.96
C VAL A 23 -2.61 12.41 12.68
N GLY A 24 -2.19 12.50 11.41
CA GLY A 24 -1.13 13.43 10.98
C GLY A 24 0.30 13.01 11.29
N ASN A 25 0.53 11.74 11.66
CA ASN A 25 1.90 11.25 11.92
C ASN A 25 2.74 11.14 10.64
N ARG A 26 4.06 11.25 10.79
CA ARG A 26 5.01 11.09 9.68
C ARG A 26 6.08 10.04 9.98
N VAL A 27 6.20 9.06 9.11
CA VAL A 27 7.24 8.01 9.13
C VAL A 27 8.11 8.17 7.90
N ALA A 28 9.33 8.70 8.06
CA ALA A 28 10.16 8.97 6.90
C ALA A 28 11.66 8.73 7.05
N ASN A 29 12.28 8.42 5.92
CA ASN A 29 13.72 8.23 5.78
C ASN A 29 14.26 7.17 6.75
N ASN A 30 13.57 6.05 6.89
CA ASN A 30 14.03 4.94 7.74
C ASN A 30 14.53 3.79 6.87
N LEU A 31 15.46 3.02 7.42
CA LEU A 31 15.88 1.73 6.89
C LEU A 31 15.37 0.65 7.86
N ILE A 32 14.44 -0.18 7.40
CA ILE A 32 13.75 -1.18 8.25
C ILE A 32 13.93 -2.58 7.65
N HIS A 33 14.56 -3.50 8.38
CA HIS A 33 14.83 -4.84 7.83
C HIS A 33 15.06 -5.97 8.83
N ASP A 34 15.20 -7.18 8.31
CA ASP A 34 15.44 -8.42 9.05
C ASP A 34 14.39 -8.67 10.13
N ALA A 35 13.15 -8.91 9.69
CA ALA A 35 12.04 -9.14 10.60
C ALA A 35 11.14 -10.30 10.15
N PRO A 36 10.59 -11.07 11.11
CA PRO A 36 9.70 -12.19 10.79
C PRO A 36 8.38 -11.76 10.15
N HIS A 37 7.91 -10.53 10.42
CA HIS A 37 6.58 -10.03 10.06
C HIS A 37 6.66 -8.58 9.56
N SER A 38 5.56 -7.82 9.58
CA SER A 38 5.47 -6.44 9.07
C SER A 38 6.53 -5.48 9.60
N ALA A 39 6.95 -4.54 8.75
CA ALA A 39 7.83 -3.45 9.14
C ALA A 39 7.06 -2.34 9.86
N VAL A 40 5.90 -1.95 9.31
CA VAL A 40 5.05 -0.89 9.84
C VAL A 40 3.60 -1.36 9.91
N LEU A 41 3.03 -1.30 11.11
CA LEU A 41 1.59 -1.42 11.32
C LEU A 41 1.02 -0.03 11.57
N TYR A 42 -0.04 0.34 10.84
CA TYR A 42 -0.66 1.64 11.01
C TYR A 42 -2.19 1.58 11.02
N SER A 43 -2.78 2.58 11.66
CA SER A 43 -4.22 2.84 11.73
C SER A 43 -4.43 4.35 11.93
N GLY A 44 -5.63 4.87 11.66
CA GLY A 44 -5.90 6.30 11.75
C GLY A 44 -5.77 7.04 10.41
N ASN A 45 -5.49 8.34 10.47
CA ASN A 45 -5.75 9.26 9.36
C ASN A 45 -4.59 10.19 9.04
N GLU A 46 -4.55 10.63 7.78
CA GLU A 46 -3.66 11.70 7.30
C GLU A 46 -2.17 11.45 7.63
N HIS A 47 -1.77 10.17 7.70
CA HIS A 47 -0.38 9.81 7.90
C HIS A 47 0.42 10.00 6.61
N VAL A 48 1.69 10.38 6.75
CA VAL A 48 2.64 10.42 5.64
C VAL A 48 3.73 9.40 5.91
N LEU A 49 3.77 8.33 5.12
CA LEU A 49 4.79 7.30 5.17
C LEU A 49 5.63 7.40 3.89
N GLU A 50 6.79 8.05 3.98
CA GLU A 50 7.55 8.42 2.79
C GLU A 50 9.05 8.21 2.87
N LEU A 51 9.71 7.97 1.73
CA LEU A 51 11.17 7.90 1.64
C LEU A 51 11.78 6.79 2.53
N ASN A 52 11.01 5.78 2.92
CA ASN A 52 11.54 4.64 3.69
C ASN A 52 12.08 3.57 2.74
N GLU A 53 13.15 2.93 3.17
CA GLU A 53 13.66 1.70 2.57
C GLU A 53 13.32 0.53 3.48
N ILE A 54 12.62 -0.46 2.95
CA ILE A 54 12.17 -1.63 3.70
C ILE A 54 12.54 -2.89 2.93
N HIS A 55 13.31 -3.77 3.56
CA HIS A 55 13.69 -5.04 2.95
C HIS A 55 13.81 -6.19 3.92
N HIS A 56 13.78 -7.42 3.43
CA HIS A 56 13.98 -8.61 4.26
C HIS A 56 13.07 -8.65 5.51
N VAL A 57 11.83 -8.18 5.36
CA VAL A 57 10.76 -8.33 6.35
C VAL A 57 9.76 -9.40 5.87
N ALA A 58 8.75 -9.73 6.69
CA ALA A 58 7.81 -10.81 6.40
C ALA A 58 8.48 -12.18 6.14
N GLN A 59 9.62 -12.44 6.80
CA GLN A 59 10.46 -13.62 6.51
C GLN A 59 9.88 -14.95 7.00
N GLU A 60 8.91 -14.94 7.92
CA GLU A 60 8.45 -16.17 8.58
C GLU A 60 6.93 -16.34 8.61
N THR A 61 6.19 -15.42 8.00
CA THR A 61 4.74 -15.36 8.09
C THR A 61 4.12 -15.10 6.72
N SER A 62 2.93 -15.63 6.47
CA SER A 62 2.08 -15.26 5.34
C SER A 62 0.96 -14.31 5.81
N ASP A 63 0.22 -13.72 4.87
CA ASP A 63 -0.86 -12.77 5.15
C ASP A 63 -0.34 -11.52 5.88
N VAL A 64 0.63 -10.87 5.23
CA VAL A 64 1.46 -9.83 5.85
C VAL A 64 1.97 -8.83 4.80
N GLY A 65 1.97 -7.55 5.16
CA GLY A 65 2.55 -6.47 4.36
C GLY A 65 3.82 -5.88 4.99
N ALA A 66 4.72 -5.32 4.18
CA ALA A 66 5.78 -4.46 4.70
C ALA A 66 5.18 -3.23 5.39
N PHE A 67 4.26 -2.54 4.70
CA PHE A 67 3.27 -1.66 5.32
C PHE A 67 1.94 -2.40 5.45
N TYR A 68 1.31 -2.34 6.62
CA TYR A 68 0.07 -3.07 6.88
C TYR A 68 -0.91 -2.21 7.70
N THR A 69 -2.09 -1.97 7.12
CA THR A 69 -3.31 -1.44 7.76
C THR A 69 -4.48 -2.35 7.40
N GLY A 70 -5.59 -2.24 8.12
CA GLY A 70 -6.74 -3.07 7.77
C GLY A 70 -8.04 -2.76 8.50
N ARG A 71 -9.11 -3.19 7.85
CA ARG A 71 -10.43 -3.39 8.47
C ARG A 71 -11.09 -2.15 9.03
N ASP A 72 -10.99 -1.01 8.36
CA ASP A 72 -11.73 0.18 8.75
C ASP A 72 -12.03 1.06 7.53
N TRP A 73 -13.29 1.49 7.35
CA TRP A 73 -13.60 2.46 6.31
C TRP A 73 -13.13 3.87 6.66
N THR A 74 -12.83 4.11 7.93
CA THR A 74 -12.51 5.45 8.43
C THR A 74 -11.02 5.76 8.43
N THR A 75 -10.15 4.87 7.97
CA THR A 75 -8.69 5.07 7.83
C THR A 75 -8.33 5.91 6.59
N GLN A 76 -8.91 7.09 6.50
CA GLN A 76 -8.85 7.95 5.32
C GLN A 76 -7.59 8.83 5.27
N GLY A 77 -7.14 9.08 4.03
CA GLY A 77 -6.22 10.17 3.70
C GLY A 77 -4.76 9.90 4.02
N ASN A 78 -4.35 8.66 4.32
CA ASN A 78 -2.93 8.36 4.46
C ASN A 78 -2.25 8.32 3.09
N LEU A 79 -1.00 8.79 3.07
CA LEU A 79 -0.17 8.89 1.89
C LEU A 79 1.10 8.06 2.10
N LEU A 80 1.20 6.98 1.35
CA LEU A 80 2.37 6.12 1.27
C LEU A 80 3.09 6.44 -0.04
N ARG A 81 4.17 7.22 0.02
CA ARG A 81 4.83 7.70 -1.19
C ARG A 81 6.34 7.56 -1.19
N TRP A 82 6.91 7.32 -2.38
CA TRP A 82 8.36 7.33 -2.57
C TRP A 82 9.11 6.39 -1.61
N ASN A 83 8.52 5.25 -1.26
CA ASN A 83 9.21 4.21 -0.50
C ASN A 83 9.87 3.22 -1.47
N TYR A 84 10.99 2.63 -1.04
CA TYR A 84 11.62 1.49 -1.73
C TYR A 84 11.39 0.23 -0.90
N ILE A 85 10.61 -0.70 -1.44
CA ILE A 85 10.20 -1.93 -0.74
C ILE A 85 10.70 -3.12 -1.54
N HIS A 86 11.64 -3.87 -0.99
CA HIS A 86 12.29 -4.92 -1.77
C HIS A 86 12.68 -6.16 -0.99
N ASP A 87 12.87 -7.27 -1.71
CA ASP A 87 13.37 -8.53 -1.14
C ASP A 87 12.56 -8.99 0.09
N LEU A 88 11.23 -8.98 -0.06
CA LEU A 88 10.35 -9.45 1.00
C LEU A 88 10.35 -10.98 1.07
N GLY A 89 10.02 -11.51 2.25
CA GLY A 89 9.93 -12.96 2.44
C GLY A 89 8.85 -13.56 1.56
N ALA A 90 9.09 -14.78 1.05
CA ALA A 90 8.16 -15.51 0.21
C ALA A 90 7.63 -16.74 0.96
N MET A 91 6.49 -16.58 1.64
CA MET A 91 5.81 -17.67 2.33
C MET A 91 4.59 -18.15 1.53
N GLY A 92 4.28 -19.45 1.61
CA GLY A 92 3.09 -20.02 0.98
C GLY A 92 1.77 -19.49 1.59
N ALA A 93 0.63 -20.03 1.13
CA ALA A 93 -0.74 -19.60 1.51
C ALA A 93 -1.16 -18.24 0.93
N VAL A 94 -1.55 -17.26 1.77
CA VAL A 94 -2.01 -15.93 1.30
C VAL A 94 -0.86 -15.13 0.68
N GLY A 95 0.39 -15.41 1.07
CA GLY A 95 1.57 -14.74 0.55
C GLY A 95 1.92 -13.43 1.26
N THR A 96 2.81 -12.68 0.63
CA THR A 96 3.40 -11.44 1.17
C THR A 96 3.05 -10.26 0.27
N MET A 97 2.90 -9.09 0.88
CA MET A 97 2.52 -7.86 0.21
C MET A 97 3.54 -6.75 0.47
N GLY A 98 3.71 -5.85 -0.49
CA GLY A 98 4.49 -4.62 -0.29
C GLY A 98 3.73 -3.65 0.61
N ILE A 99 2.67 -3.05 0.06
CA ILE A 99 1.70 -2.25 0.82
C ILE A 99 0.39 -3.02 0.88
N TYR A 100 -0.03 -3.39 2.09
CA TYR A 100 -1.23 -4.17 2.37
C TYR A 100 -2.34 -3.32 2.98
N LEU A 101 -3.32 -2.96 2.15
CA LEU A 101 -4.60 -2.37 2.57
C LEU A 101 -5.61 -3.50 2.74
N ASP A 102 -5.62 -4.07 3.94
CA ASP A 102 -6.31 -5.31 4.20
C ASP A 102 -7.79 -5.08 4.59
N ASP A 103 -8.61 -6.11 4.40
CA ASP A 103 -9.92 -6.22 5.02
C ASP A 103 -10.85 -4.99 4.92
N CYS A 104 -10.89 -4.38 3.74
CA CYS A 104 -11.73 -3.23 3.39
C CYS A 104 -11.26 -1.88 3.95
N ASP A 105 -9.99 -1.78 4.35
CA ASP A 105 -9.31 -0.49 4.54
C ASP A 105 -9.41 0.40 3.29
N SER A 106 -9.64 1.70 3.49
CA SER A 106 -10.15 2.58 2.45
C SER A 106 -9.68 4.04 2.61
N GLY A 107 -9.38 4.67 1.48
CA GLY A 107 -9.06 6.09 1.39
C GLY A 107 -7.56 6.41 1.38
N ASP A 108 -6.71 5.42 1.15
CA ASP A 108 -5.24 5.56 1.13
C ASP A 108 -4.70 5.83 -0.28
N SER A 109 -3.58 6.53 -0.34
CA SER A 109 -2.87 6.86 -1.58
C SER A 109 -1.47 6.25 -1.59
N LEU A 110 -1.20 5.37 -2.54
CA LEU A 110 0.07 4.69 -2.79
C LEU A 110 0.72 5.31 -4.02
N VAL A 111 1.64 6.25 -3.82
CA VAL A 111 2.13 7.13 -4.90
C VAL A 111 3.64 7.06 -5.09
N GLY A 112 4.11 6.73 -6.28
CA GLY A 112 5.54 6.88 -6.58
C GLY A 112 6.46 5.93 -5.81
N ASN A 113 5.96 4.78 -5.33
CA ASN A 113 6.78 3.79 -4.64
C ASN A 113 7.50 2.88 -5.65
N VAL A 114 8.66 2.37 -5.24
CA VAL A 114 9.43 1.37 -6.00
C VAL A 114 9.36 0.05 -5.27
N PHE A 115 8.93 -1.01 -5.97
CA PHE A 115 8.82 -2.36 -5.44
C PHE A 115 9.76 -3.28 -6.21
N TYR A 116 10.53 -4.10 -5.51
CA TYR A 116 11.40 -5.10 -6.15
C TYR A 116 11.34 -6.44 -5.44
N ARG A 117 10.83 -7.49 -6.10
CA ARG A 117 10.58 -8.80 -5.45
C ARG A 117 9.77 -8.67 -4.15
N ALA A 118 8.70 -7.88 -4.20
CA ALA A 118 7.89 -7.52 -3.04
C ALA A 118 6.55 -8.30 -2.95
N GLY A 119 6.53 -9.55 -3.42
CA GLY A 119 5.30 -10.37 -3.45
C GLY A 119 4.21 -9.70 -4.28
N ARG A 120 3.01 -9.47 -3.70
CA ARG A 120 1.98 -8.62 -4.31
C ARG A 120 2.27 -7.16 -3.91
N ALA A 121 2.79 -6.37 -4.84
CA ALA A 121 3.36 -5.06 -4.55
C ALA A 121 2.35 -4.11 -3.87
N THR A 122 1.20 -3.90 -4.52
CA THR A 122 0.07 -3.16 -3.93
C THR A 122 -1.12 -4.10 -3.76
N PHE A 123 -1.78 -4.03 -2.60
CA PHE A 123 -2.87 -4.93 -2.27
C PHE A 123 -4.05 -4.15 -1.68
N ILE A 124 -5.20 -4.20 -2.36
CA ILE A 124 -6.48 -3.68 -1.86
C ILE A 124 -7.42 -4.87 -1.65
N GLY A 125 -7.63 -5.25 -0.40
CA GLY A 125 -8.50 -6.35 -0.01
C GLY A 125 -9.92 -5.88 0.26
N GLY A 126 -10.78 -5.72 -0.75
CA GLY A 126 -12.18 -5.31 -0.56
C GLY A 126 -12.38 -3.83 -0.20
N GLY A 127 -11.30 -3.06 -0.13
CA GLY A 127 -11.29 -1.64 0.17
C GLY A 127 -11.81 -0.78 -0.97
N ARG A 128 -12.18 0.46 -0.68
CA ARG A 128 -12.71 1.43 -1.64
C ARG A 128 -11.96 2.74 -1.59
N ASP A 129 -12.11 3.53 -2.65
CA ASP A 129 -11.60 4.90 -2.73
C ASP A 129 -10.08 5.06 -2.50
N ASN A 130 -9.31 4.02 -2.80
CA ASN A 130 -7.85 4.05 -2.76
C ASN A 130 -7.25 4.49 -4.09
N LEU A 131 -6.05 5.07 -4.05
CA LEU A 131 -5.29 5.50 -5.22
C LEU A 131 -3.97 4.73 -5.32
N VAL A 132 -3.75 4.00 -6.42
CA VAL A 132 -2.48 3.37 -6.75
C VAL A 132 -1.91 4.08 -7.98
N GLU A 133 -0.88 4.91 -7.77
CA GLU A 133 -0.42 5.84 -8.80
C GLU A 133 1.09 5.95 -8.92
N ASN A 134 1.60 6.03 -10.16
CA ASN A 134 2.99 6.40 -10.44
C ASN A 134 4.02 5.44 -9.83
N ASN A 135 3.64 4.20 -9.51
CA ASN A 135 4.54 3.23 -8.88
C ASN A 135 5.35 2.46 -9.94
N ILE A 136 6.56 2.03 -9.55
CA ILE A 136 7.39 1.10 -10.33
C ILE A 136 7.40 -0.23 -9.58
N MET A 137 6.94 -1.30 -10.23
CA MET A 137 6.92 -2.66 -9.71
C MET A 137 7.81 -3.56 -10.55
N VAL A 138 8.83 -4.14 -9.93
CA VAL A 138 9.84 -4.97 -10.59
C VAL A 138 9.83 -6.37 -10.01
N GLU A 139 9.71 -7.40 -10.86
CA GLU A 139 9.82 -8.81 -10.48
C GLU A 139 8.91 -9.23 -9.30
N CYS A 140 7.74 -8.61 -9.20
CA CYS A 140 6.75 -8.94 -8.18
C CYS A 140 5.85 -10.10 -8.63
N ASP A 141 5.22 -10.81 -7.70
CA ASP A 141 4.23 -11.85 -8.00
C ASP A 141 2.99 -11.25 -8.66
N ALA A 142 2.55 -10.09 -8.17
CA ALA A 142 1.55 -9.26 -8.83
C ALA A 142 1.88 -7.78 -8.61
N ALA A 143 1.74 -6.95 -9.64
CA ALA A 143 1.94 -5.50 -9.50
C ALA A 143 0.79 -4.86 -8.70
N VAL A 144 -0.45 -5.23 -9.03
CA VAL A 144 -1.66 -4.78 -8.31
C VAL A 144 -2.52 -5.98 -7.95
N HIS A 145 -2.98 -6.02 -6.71
CA HIS A 145 -4.02 -6.95 -6.26
C HIS A 145 -5.28 -6.18 -5.86
N LEU A 146 -6.43 -6.64 -6.34
CA LEU A 146 -7.77 -6.16 -5.98
C LEU A 146 -8.66 -7.37 -5.66
N ASP A 147 -9.44 -7.31 -4.60
CA ASP A 147 -10.50 -8.30 -4.38
C ASP A 147 -11.81 -7.68 -3.90
N ALA A 148 -12.90 -8.45 -4.03
CA ALA A 148 -14.23 -8.06 -3.61
C ALA A 148 -14.63 -8.67 -2.25
N ARG A 149 -13.67 -8.93 -1.34
CA ARG A 149 -13.97 -9.66 -0.09
C ARG A 149 -15.05 -8.98 0.76
N GLY A 150 -15.20 -7.66 0.66
CA GLY A 150 -16.23 -6.87 1.35
C GLY A 150 -17.64 -7.43 1.18
N THR A 151 -17.95 -7.95 -0.02
CA THR A 151 -19.26 -8.56 -0.36
C THR A 151 -19.64 -9.78 0.49
N SER A 152 -18.64 -10.46 1.07
CA SER A 152 -18.82 -11.68 1.85
C SER A 152 -18.47 -11.53 3.33
N ARG A 153 -17.64 -10.52 3.65
CA ARG A 153 -17.06 -10.35 4.99
C ARG A 153 -17.76 -9.30 5.83
N ILE A 154 -18.15 -8.17 5.25
CA ILE A 154 -18.74 -7.04 5.99
C ILE A 154 -20.10 -7.45 6.56
N ARG A 155 -20.33 -7.13 7.83
CA ARG A 155 -21.55 -7.44 8.59
C ARG A 155 -22.16 -6.16 9.15
N LEU A 156 -22.99 -5.47 8.34
CA LEU A 156 -23.58 -4.18 8.71
C LEU A 156 -24.52 -4.25 9.92
N ASP A 157 -25.13 -5.42 10.14
CA ASP A 157 -26.12 -5.70 11.18
C ASP A 157 -25.55 -6.42 12.40
N ALA A 158 -24.25 -6.76 12.40
CA ALA A 158 -23.62 -7.40 13.55
C ALA A 158 -23.54 -6.47 14.76
N ALA A 159 -23.40 -7.05 15.96
CA ALA A 159 -23.32 -6.27 17.19
C ALA A 159 -22.14 -5.28 17.17
N PRO A 160 -22.29 -4.07 17.75
CA PRO A 160 -21.17 -3.16 17.96
C PRO A 160 -20.04 -3.87 18.71
N GLY A 161 -18.85 -3.92 18.10
CA GLY A 161 -17.71 -4.68 18.59
C GLY A 161 -17.28 -5.82 17.67
N ASP A 162 -18.16 -6.28 16.76
CA ASP A 162 -17.72 -7.14 15.66
C ASP A 162 -16.76 -6.35 14.75
N SER A 163 -15.57 -6.92 14.53
CA SER A 163 -14.54 -6.25 13.75
C SER A 163 -14.91 -6.04 12.27
N TRP A 164 -15.88 -6.82 11.76
CA TRP A 164 -16.43 -6.72 10.40
C TRP A 164 -17.68 -5.84 10.30
N ASN A 165 -18.19 -5.29 11.42
CA ASN A 165 -19.17 -4.22 11.35
C ASN A 165 -18.48 -2.86 11.15
N LEU A 166 -18.09 -2.59 9.90
CA LEU A 166 -17.40 -1.36 9.51
C LEU A 166 -18.30 -0.11 9.62
N LEU A 167 -19.61 -0.27 9.43
CA LEU A 167 -20.58 0.81 9.63
C LEU A 167 -20.59 1.25 11.10
N ALA A 168 -20.65 0.32 12.06
CA ALA A 168 -20.60 0.65 13.47
C ALA A 168 -19.26 1.28 13.91
N LYS A 169 -18.16 1.10 13.16
CA LYS A 169 -16.91 1.86 13.38
C LYS A 169 -17.06 3.30 12.89
N ALA A 170 -17.61 3.49 11.69
CA ALA A 170 -17.87 4.81 11.15
C ALA A 170 -18.88 5.63 11.97
N GLU A 171 -19.95 5.00 12.44
CA GLU A 171 -20.98 5.64 13.28
C GLU A 171 -20.41 6.13 14.62
N ARG A 172 -19.43 5.42 15.20
CA ARG A 172 -18.74 5.88 16.43
C ARG A 172 -18.00 7.20 16.27
N LEU A 173 -17.68 7.59 15.03
CA LEU A 173 -16.97 8.83 14.71
C LEU A 173 -17.90 9.92 14.15
N ASP A 174 -19.21 9.68 14.15
CA ASP A 174 -20.20 10.59 13.53
C ASP A 174 -19.83 10.94 12.07
N TYR A 175 -19.39 9.94 11.28
CA TYR A 175 -18.75 10.13 9.97
C TYR A 175 -19.54 11.00 8.95
N ARG A 176 -20.86 11.12 9.11
CA ARG A 176 -21.75 11.96 8.28
C ARG A 176 -21.74 13.44 8.67
N LYS A 177 -21.13 13.82 9.78
CA LYS A 177 -21.04 15.21 10.27
C LYS A 177 -19.62 15.76 10.11
N PRO A 178 -19.43 17.09 10.08
CA PRO A 178 -18.10 17.68 10.16
C PRO A 178 -17.38 17.25 11.45
N PRO A 179 -16.05 17.03 11.43
CA PRO A 179 -15.15 17.29 10.30
C PRO A 179 -15.18 16.24 9.19
N TRP A 180 -15.62 15.01 9.48
CA TRP A 180 -15.58 13.87 8.56
C TRP A 180 -16.29 14.11 7.23
N SER A 181 -17.55 14.55 7.23
CA SER A 181 -18.29 14.72 5.97
C SER A 181 -17.81 15.86 5.09
N LYS A 182 -17.07 16.84 5.65
CA LYS A 182 -16.41 17.87 4.86
C LYS A 182 -15.07 17.39 4.30
N ARG A 183 -14.31 16.62 5.09
CA ARG A 183 -12.97 16.17 4.72
C ARG A 183 -12.99 14.95 3.78
N TYR A 184 -13.94 14.06 4.00
CA TYR A 184 -14.10 12.77 3.31
C TYR A 184 -15.56 12.60 2.85
N PRO A 185 -16.01 13.37 1.84
CA PRO A 185 -17.41 13.34 1.40
C PRO A 185 -17.84 11.97 0.89
N LYS A 186 -16.95 11.21 0.22
CA LYS A 186 -17.23 9.84 -0.23
C LYS A 186 -17.50 8.87 0.93
N LEU A 187 -16.74 8.99 2.03
CA LEU A 187 -17.00 8.22 3.23
C LEU A 187 -18.38 8.58 3.80
N ALA A 188 -18.75 9.86 3.83
CA ALA A 188 -20.06 10.30 4.32
C ALA A 188 -21.24 9.77 3.48
N SER A 189 -21.07 9.62 2.16
CA SER A 189 -22.07 9.05 1.24
C SER A 189 -21.96 7.53 1.05
N ILE A 190 -21.06 6.83 1.74
CA ILE A 190 -20.74 5.41 1.47
C ILE A 190 -21.96 4.48 1.42
N MET A 191 -22.97 4.74 2.28
CA MET A 191 -24.17 3.91 2.37
C MET A 191 -25.13 4.08 1.19
N ASP A 192 -24.97 5.16 0.43
CA ASP A 192 -25.74 5.45 -0.77
C ASP A 192 -25.07 4.89 -2.04
N GLU A 193 -23.86 4.32 -1.91
CA GLU A 193 -22.96 3.93 -3.01
C GLU A 193 -22.49 2.46 -2.91
N GLU A 194 -23.45 1.52 -2.87
CA GLU A 194 -23.18 0.06 -2.83
C GLU A 194 -22.05 -0.29 -1.84
N PRO A 195 -22.24 -0.06 -0.53
CA PRO A 195 -21.16 0.05 0.45
C PRO A 195 -20.24 -1.18 0.54
N LEU A 196 -20.73 -2.35 0.16
CA LEU A 196 -19.98 -3.61 0.24
C LEU A 196 -19.01 -3.83 -0.94
N LEU A 197 -19.10 -3.02 -1.99
CA LEU A 197 -18.28 -3.16 -3.19
C LEU A 197 -16.99 -2.31 -3.09
N PRO A 198 -15.86 -2.82 -3.62
CA PRO A 198 -14.57 -2.13 -3.63
C PRO A 198 -14.48 -1.08 -4.76
N LEU A 199 -15.42 -0.13 -4.78
CA LEU A 199 -15.55 0.86 -5.85
C LEU A 199 -14.74 2.12 -5.59
N GLY A 200 -14.63 2.99 -6.60
CA GLY A 200 -13.95 4.28 -6.46
C GLY A 200 -12.43 4.19 -6.35
N ASN A 201 -11.86 2.98 -6.36
CA ASN A 201 -10.43 2.77 -6.49
C ASN A 201 -9.94 3.25 -7.87
N ILE A 202 -8.75 3.85 -7.89
CA ILE A 202 -8.09 4.34 -9.10
C ILE A 202 -6.70 3.72 -9.18
N VAL A 203 -6.39 3.07 -10.30
CA VAL A 203 -5.09 2.46 -10.56
C VAL A 203 -4.53 3.06 -11.85
N ARG A 204 -3.56 3.96 -11.75
CA ARG A 204 -3.06 4.65 -12.94
C ARG A 204 -1.59 4.95 -12.96
N ARG A 205 -1.02 5.10 -14.16
CA ARG A 205 0.41 5.45 -14.34
C ARG A 205 1.35 4.52 -13.57
N ASN A 206 1.06 3.23 -13.44
CA ASN A 206 2.00 2.30 -12.81
C ASN A 206 2.76 1.52 -13.86
N VAL A 207 4.03 1.21 -13.57
CA VAL A 207 4.91 0.42 -14.44
C VAL A 207 5.18 -0.91 -13.78
N ALA A 208 4.78 -2.01 -14.43
CA ALA A 208 5.16 -3.35 -14.02
C ALA A 208 6.19 -3.91 -15.01
N TYR A 209 7.41 -4.13 -14.53
CA TYR A 209 8.50 -4.75 -15.27
C TYR A 209 8.80 -6.15 -14.72
N GLY A 210 8.72 -7.17 -15.57
CA GLY A 210 9.07 -8.55 -15.19
C GLY A 210 8.21 -9.15 -14.06
N CYS A 211 7.05 -8.56 -13.76
CA CYS A 211 6.13 -9.10 -12.76
C CYS A 211 5.39 -10.33 -13.31
N LYS A 212 5.19 -11.36 -12.48
CA LYS A 212 4.46 -12.58 -12.89
C LYS A 212 3.03 -12.28 -13.29
N GLY A 213 2.38 -11.34 -12.59
CA GLY A 213 1.06 -10.81 -12.92
C GLY A 213 1.04 -9.29 -12.92
N TRP A 214 0.35 -8.70 -13.91
CA TRP A 214 -0.02 -7.28 -13.85
C TRP A 214 -1.07 -7.04 -12.77
N LEU A 215 -2.18 -7.75 -12.89
CA LEU A 215 -3.34 -7.64 -12.00
C LEU A 215 -3.71 -9.02 -11.47
N SER A 216 -3.85 -9.13 -10.15
CA SER A 216 -4.46 -10.26 -9.46
C SER A 216 -5.83 -9.80 -8.93
N ALA A 217 -6.92 -10.27 -9.55
CA ALA A 217 -8.26 -9.77 -9.30
C ALA A 217 -9.18 -10.90 -8.80
N HIS A 218 -9.47 -10.98 -7.49
CA HIS A 218 -10.28 -12.07 -6.93
C HIS A 218 -11.72 -11.63 -6.65
N GLY A 219 -12.70 -12.32 -7.25
CA GLY A 219 -14.12 -11.99 -7.10
C GLY A 219 -14.51 -10.65 -7.72
N MET A 220 -13.64 -10.08 -8.56
CA MET A 220 -13.81 -8.78 -9.19
C MET A 220 -14.40 -8.87 -10.61
N ASP A 221 -14.72 -10.07 -11.10
CA ASP A 221 -15.13 -10.33 -12.49
C ASP A 221 -16.31 -9.45 -12.96
N LYS A 222 -17.19 -9.04 -12.04
CA LYS A 222 -18.38 -8.22 -12.31
C LYS A 222 -18.19 -6.72 -12.04
N TYR A 223 -17.02 -6.32 -11.56
CA TYR A 223 -16.77 -4.99 -11.02
C TYR A 223 -15.52 -4.33 -11.59
N LEU A 224 -14.65 -5.06 -12.31
CA LEU A 224 -13.42 -4.51 -12.88
C LEU A 224 -13.65 -3.34 -13.83
N ASP A 225 -14.75 -3.36 -14.59
CA ASP A 225 -15.17 -2.28 -15.49
C ASP A 225 -15.64 -1.01 -14.75
N ARG A 226 -15.85 -1.12 -13.43
CA ARG A 226 -16.24 -0.03 -12.53
C ARG A 226 -15.07 0.53 -11.73
N VAL A 227 -13.86 0.02 -11.94
CA VAL A 227 -12.61 0.51 -11.36
C VAL A 227 -11.84 1.29 -12.43
N GLU A 228 -11.29 2.45 -12.08
CA GLU A 228 -10.53 3.24 -13.04
C GLU A 228 -9.14 2.64 -13.25
N PHE A 229 -8.83 2.28 -14.50
CA PHE A 229 -7.49 1.94 -14.96
C PHE A 229 -7.07 2.86 -16.10
N SER A 230 -5.98 3.61 -15.94
CA SER A 230 -5.49 4.54 -16.96
C SER A 230 -3.96 4.61 -16.99
N ASP A 231 -3.38 4.79 -18.18
CA ASP A 231 -1.94 5.08 -18.37
C ASP A 231 -0.95 4.09 -17.71
N ASN A 232 -1.39 2.86 -17.44
CA ASN A 232 -0.55 1.83 -16.86
C ASN A 232 0.29 1.10 -17.93
N LEU A 233 1.53 0.75 -17.60
CA LEU A 233 2.43 0.02 -18.48
C LEU A 233 2.81 -1.33 -17.85
N LYS A 234 2.45 -2.44 -18.50
CA LYS A 234 3.07 -3.75 -18.26
C LYS A 234 4.09 -4.01 -19.37
N THR A 235 5.33 -4.32 -19.00
CA THR A 235 6.39 -4.69 -19.95
C THR A 235 7.26 -5.81 -19.41
N ASP A 236 7.79 -6.63 -20.30
CA ASP A 236 8.83 -7.62 -19.98
C ASP A 236 10.21 -7.16 -20.51
N ASP A 237 10.24 -6.13 -21.37
CA ASP A 237 11.45 -5.43 -21.81
C ASP A 237 11.80 -4.29 -20.85
N ASP A 238 13.11 -3.98 -20.72
CA ASP A 238 13.60 -2.89 -19.87
C ASP A 238 12.94 -1.55 -20.27
N PRO A 239 12.13 -0.92 -19.39
CA PRO A 239 11.44 0.34 -19.69
C PRO A 239 12.38 1.55 -19.77
N GLY A 240 13.68 1.37 -19.63
CA GLY A 240 14.69 2.43 -19.65
C GLY A 240 15.26 2.74 -18.28
N PHE A 241 15.47 1.72 -17.45
CA PHE A 241 16.14 1.88 -16.16
C PHE A 241 17.61 2.28 -16.33
N VAL A 242 18.19 2.99 -15.36
CA VAL A 242 19.61 3.36 -15.39
C VAL A 242 20.50 2.12 -15.32
N ASP A 243 20.24 1.21 -14.36
CA ASP A 243 20.96 -0.06 -14.23
C ASP A 243 20.13 -1.06 -13.39
N ALA A 244 19.16 -1.71 -14.02
CA ALA A 244 18.26 -2.66 -13.34
C ALA A 244 19.01 -3.84 -12.68
N ALA A 245 20.14 -4.27 -13.26
CA ALA A 245 20.95 -5.36 -12.71
C ALA A 245 21.60 -4.99 -11.36
N LYS A 246 21.81 -3.69 -11.11
CA LYS A 246 22.26 -3.16 -9.82
C LYS A 246 21.12 -2.55 -8.98
N GLN A 247 19.87 -2.84 -9.34
CA GLN A 247 18.68 -2.31 -8.69
C GLN A 247 18.56 -0.78 -8.76
N ASP A 248 19.17 -0.17 -9.77
CA ASP A 248 18.99 1.26 -10.05
C ASP A 248 17.80 1.46 -10.99
N PHE A 249 16.62 1.50 -10.38
CA PHE A 249 15.33 1.66 -11.06
C PHE A 249 14.98 3.12 -11.39
N ARG A 250 15.95 4.04 -11.30
CA ARG A 250 15.77 5.39 -11.87
C ARG A 250 15.60 5.25 -13.38
N LEU A 251 14.85 6.17 -13.98
CA LEU A 251 14.59 6.17 -15.41
C LEU A 251 15.60 7.07 -16.12
N ARG A 252 16.19 6.58 -17.21
CA ARG A 252 17.00 7.39 -18.13
C ARG A 252 16.12 8.42 -18.83
N GLU A 253 16.73 9.51 -19.30
CA GLU A 253 16.01 10.61 -19.97
C GLU A 253 15.26 10.16 -21.24
N ASP A 254 15.72 9.08 -21.87
CA ASP A 254 15.12 8.48 -23.06
C ASP A 254 14.07 7.40 -22.75
N SER A 255 13.76 7.15 -21.47
CA SER A 255 12.77 6.16 -21.06
C SER A 255 11.37 6.47 -21.59
N THR A 256 10.69 5.45 -22.13
CA THR A 256 9.29 5.54 -22.59
C THR A 256 8.32 5.79 -21.44
N VAL A 257 8.68 5.42 -20.21
CA VAL A 257 7.87 5.68 -19.00
C VAL A 257 7.73 7.18 -18.75
N LEU A 258 8.78 7.96 -19.02
CA LEU A 258 8.73 9.42 -18.87
C LEU A 258 7.77 10.09 -19.87
N GLN A 259 7.32 9.36 -20.89
CA GLN A 259 6.33 9.82 -21.87
C GLN A 259 4.89 9.48 -21.47
N LEU A 260 4.67 8.73 -20.39
CA LEU A 260 3.33 8.46 -19.89
C LEU A 260 2.67 9.79 -19.42
N PRO A 261 1.43 10.08 -19.84
CA PRO A 261 0.77 11.33 -19.49
C PRO A 261 0.70 11.53 -17.98
N GLY A 262 1.27 12.62 -17.47
CA GLY A 262 1.23 12.97 -16.05
C GLY A 262 2.16 12.13 -15.16
N TRP A 263 3.14 11.42 -15.73
CA TRP A 263 4.18 10.75 -14.95
C TRP A 263 5.02 11.75 -14.14
N GLU A 264 5.25 11.45 -12.87
CA GLU A 264 6.11 12.21 -11.98
C GLU A 264 7.39 11.43 -11.66
N LYS A 265 8.54 12.13 -11.66
CA LYS A 265 9.81 11.49 -11.32
C LYS A 265 9.84 11.11 -9.84
N ILE A 266 10.16 9.85 -9.55
CA ILE A 266 10.37 9.35 -8.18
C ILE A 266 11.75 9.85 -7.68
N PRO A 267 11.84 10.49 -6.50
CA PRO A 267 13.10 10.98 -5.93
C PRO A 267 13.89 9.86 -5.25
N VAL A 268 14.30 8.85 -6.02
CA VAL A 268 14.97 7.63 -5.52
C VAL A 268 16.21 7.96 -4.68
N GLU A 269 16.96 8.99 -5.06
CA GLU A 269 18.15 9.46 -4.35
C GLU A 269 17.89 10.00 -2.93
N ARG A 270 16.62 10.23 -2.57
CA ARG A 270 16.19 10.71 -1.24
C ARG A 270 15.63 9.60 -0.37
N ILE A 271 15.50 8.38 -0.88
CA ILE A 271 14.94 7.24 -0.15
C ILE A 271 16.00 6.68 0.80
N GLY A 272 15.56 6.25 1.99
CA GLY A 272 16.41 5.62 2.98
C GLY A 272 17.09 6.62 3.91
N LEU A 273 18.19 6.17 4.50
CA LEU A 273 18.99 6.96 5.44
C LEU A 273 19.74 8.08 4.73
N TYR A 274 19.92 9.20 5.41
CA TYR A 274 20.71 10.32 4.91
C TYR A 274 21.61 10.87 6.01
N LYS A 275 22.67 11.59 5.60
CA LYS A 275 23.59 12.22 6.56
C LYS A 275 22.98 13.47 7.16
N ASP A 276 23.09 13.59 8.48
CA ASP A 276 22.65 14.76 9.24
C ASP A 276 23.56 14.99 10.45
N GLU A 277 23.14 15.85 11.39
CA GLU A 277 23.90 16.17 12.60
C GLU A 277 24.08 14.97 13.56
N TYR A 278 23.22 13.94 13.47
CA TYR A 278 23.26 12.74 14.31
C TYR A 278 23.77 11.50 13.58
N ARG A 279 23.65 11.45 12.24
CA ARG A 279 24.17 10.39 11.37
C ARG A 279 25.24 10.95 10.45
N THR A 280 26.50 10.83 10.86
CA THR A 280 27.65 11.41 10.14
C THR A 280 28.30 10.46 9.12
N ASP A 281 28.10 9.16 9.30
CA ASP A 281 28.64 8.07 8.48
C ASP A 281 27.55 7.26 7.77
#